data_AF-A0A9E2PMT6-F1
#
_entry.id   AF-A0A9E2PMT6-F1
#
_cell.length_a   1.000
_cell.length_b   1.000
_cell.length_c   1.000
_cell.angle_alpha   90.00
_cell.angle_beta   90.00
_cell.angle_gamma   90.00
#
_symmetry.space_group_name_H-M   'P 1'
#
loop_
_entity.id
_entity.type
_entity.pdbx_description
1 polymer ?
#
loop_
_entity_poly.entity_id
_entity_poly.type
_entity_poly.pdbx_seq_one_letter_code
_entity_poly.pdbx_strand_id
1 'polypeptide(L)'
;MLKKVIAVVLIVLAAGAWLYLDHLNKQEQLLAEQARQEMIQARAEAAARAAARAKFEAELTEAFNTCKATADQAKETFLTENRKPVRRKPGEFTIPEEIVAQAEDTLIAAYAECQQAHDTRYAQGN
;
A
#
# COMPACT_ATOMS: atom_id res chain seq x y z
N MET A 1 48.16 -6.08 -62.67
CA MET A 1 46.72 -5.73 -62.56
C MET A 1 46.01 -6.56 -61.49
N LEU A 2 46.06 -7.89 -61.54
CA LEU A 2 45.33 -8.79 -60.62
C LEU A 2 45.55 -8.52 -59.12
N LYS A 3 46.82 -8.30 -58.69
CA LYS A 3 47.16 -8.00 -57.28
C LYS A 3 46.52 -6.71 -56.74
N LYS A 4 46.31 -5.70 -57.60
CA LYS A 4 45.65 -4.44 -57.20
C LYS A 4 44.13 -4.63 -57.03
N VAL A 5 43.53 -5.45 -57.88
CA VAL A 5 42.10 -5.79 -57.79
C VAL A 5 41.83 -6.59 -56.51
N ILE A 6 42.66 -7.59 -56.19
CA ILE A 6 42.54 -8.37 -54.95
C ILE A 6 42.68 -7.48 -53.72
N ALA A 7 43.63 -6.54 -53.71
CA ALA A 7 43.79 -5.60 -52.60
C ALA A 7 42.56 -4.70 -52.38
N VAL A 8 41.95 -4.20 -53.47
CA VAL A 8 40.74 -3.37 -53.39
C VAL A 8 39.56 -4.17 -52.85
N VAL A 9 39.38 -5.42 -53.30
CA VAL A 9 38.29 -6.29 -52.82
C VAL A 9 38.44 -6.59 -51.32
N LEU A 10 39.67 -6.86 -50.85
CA LEU A 10 39.92 -7.09 -49.42
C LEU A 10 39.62 -5.86 -48.55
N ILE A 11 39.91 -4.66 -49.04
CA ILE A 11 39.61 -3.41 -48.31
C ILE A 11 38.09 -3.21 -48.20
N VAL A 12 37.34 -3.44 -49.28
CA VAL A 12 35.87 -3.32 -49.26
C VAL A 12 35.23 -4.34 -48.32
N LEU A 13 35.72 -5.58 -48.32
CA LEU A 13 35.25 -6.61 -47.40
C LEU A 13 35.57 -6.27 -45.93
N ALA A 14 36.77 -5.76 -45.65
CA ALA A 14 37.14 -5.34 -44.30
C ALA A 14 36.31 -4.14 -43.82
N ALA A 15 36.07 -3.15 -44.68
CA ALA A 15 35.22 -2.00 -44.37
C ALA A 15 33.74 -2.40 -44.16
N GLY A 16 33.23 -3.31 -45.00
CA GLY A 16 31.87 -3.84 -44.86
C GLY A 16 31.69 -4.66 -43.58
N ALA A 17 32.66 -5.51 -43.23
CA ALA A 17 32.66 -6.26 -41.98
C ALA A 17 32.70 -5.34 -40.75
N TRP A 18 33.51 -4.27 -40.80
CA TRP A 18 33.59 -3.28 -39.73
C TRP A 18 32.27 -2.51 -39.57
N LEU A 19 31.68 -2.02 -40.67
CA LEU A 19 30.41 -1.32 -40.64
C LEU A 19 29.27 -2.21 -40.14
N TYR A 20 29.29 -3.50 -40.49
CA TYR A 20 28.31 -4.47 -40.00
C TYR A 20 28.44 -4.69 -38.49
N LEU A 21 29.67 -4.86 -37.98
CA LEU A 21 29.94 -4.97 -36.55
C LEU A 21 29.56 -3.70 -35.77
N ASP A 22 29.85 -2.52 -36.32
CA ASP A 22 29.47 -1.23 -35.72
C ASP A 22 27.95 -1.07 -35.65
N HIS A 23 27.24 -1.47 -36.70
CA HIS A 23 25.78 -1.44 -36.74
C HIS A 23 25.14 -2.39 -35.72
N LEU A 24 25.67 -3.61 -35.58
CA LEU A 24 25.19 -4.56 -34.57
C LEU A 24 25.43 -4.04 -33.14
N ASN A 25 26.61 -3.49 -32.86
CA ASN A 25 26.93 -2.93 -31.55
C ASN A 25 26.00 -1.75 -31.18
N LYS A 26 25.67 -0.89 -32.15
CA LYS A 26 24.66 0.18 -31.97
C LYS A 26 23.26 -0.37 -31.70
N GLN A 27 22.85 -1.43 -32.37
CA GLN A 27 21.56 -2.08 -32.10
C GLN A 27 21.52 -2.69 -30.70
N GLU A 28 22.59 -3.36 -30.27
CA GLU A 28 22.68 -3.92 -28.92
C GLU A 28 22.63 -2.84 -27.84
N GLN A 29 23.30 -1.70 -28.07
CA GLN A 29 23.25 -0.56 -27.14
C GLN A 29 21.84 0.04 -27.06
N LEU A 30 21.16 0.22 -28.20
CA LEU A 30 19.78 0.70 -28.22
C LEU A 30 18.82 -0.25 -27.49
N LEU A 31 18.96 -1.56 -27.69
CA LEU A 31 18.16 -2.57 -26.99
C LEU A 31 18.46 -2.58 -25.49
N ALA A 32 19.74 -2.45 -25.10
CA ALA A 32 20.13 -2.36 -23.69
C ALA A 32 19.62 -1.09 -23.01
N GLU A 33 19.59 0.04 -23.71
CA GLU A 33 18.99 1.29 -23.22
C GLU A 33 17.48 1.20 -23.08
N GLN A 34 16.78 0.61 -24.06
CA GLN A 34 15.33 0.36 -23.99
C GLN A 34 15.00 -0.56 -22.81
N ALA A 35 15.71 -1.68 -22.66
CA ALA A 35 15.53 -2.59 -21.54
C ALA A 35 15.81 -1.92 -20.18
N ARG A 36 16.79 -1.01 -20.10
CA ARG A 36 17.04 -0.22 -18.89
C ARG A 36 15.88 0.73 -18.59
N GLN A 37 15.34 1.41 -19.60
CA GLN A 37 14.19 2.31 -19.42
C GLN A 37 12.94 1.55 -18.96
N GLU A 38 12.64 0.41 -19.58
CA GLU A 38 11.54 -0.46 -19.16
C GLU A 38 11.72 -0.96 -17.72
N MET A 39 12.94 -1.35 -17.33
CA MET A 39 13.24 -1.75 -15.96
C MET A 39 13.10 -0.61 -14.97
N ILE A 40 13.47 0.62 -15.34
CA ILE A 40 13.28 1.81 -14.49
C ILE A 40 11.79 2.09 -14.33
N GLN A 41 11.01 2.03 -15.40
CA GLN A 41 9.56 2.23 -15.36
C GLN A 41 8.88 1.14 -14.52
N ALA A 42 9.21 -0.13 -14.74
CA ALA A 42 8.68 -1.25 -13.98
C ALA A 42 9.01 -1.14 -12.48
N ARG A 43 10.24 -0.68 -12.14
CA ARG A 43 10.62 -0.41 -10.75
C ARG A 43 9.85 0.77 -10.16
N ALA A 44 9.65 1.83 -10.93
CA ALA A 44 8.89 3.00 -10.49
C ALA A 44 7.41 2.64 -10.26
N GLU A 45 6.80 1.85 -11.15
CA GLU A 45 5.45 1.34 -10.99
C GLU A 45 5.33 0.39 -9.79
N ALA A 46 6.29 -0.52 -9.61
CA ALA A 46 6.32 -1.42 -8.45
C ALA A 46 6.45 -0.63 -7.14
N ALA A 47 7.32 0.39 -7.10
CA ALA A 47 7.46 1.28 -5.96
C ALA A 47 6.19 2.09 -5.70
N ALA A 48 5.52 2.59 -6.75
CA ALA A 48 4.26 3.32 -6.63
C ALA A 48 3.14 2.41 -6.09
N ARG A 49 3.03 1.17 -6.58
CA ARG A 49 2.07 0.18 -6.07
C ARG A 49 2.35 -0.21 -4.62
N ALA A 50 3.62 -0.40 -4.26
CA ALA A 50 4.02 -0.67 -2.87
C ALA A 50 3.69 0.51 -1.94
N ALA A 51 3.98 1.74 -2.37
CA ALA A 51 3.64 2.93 -1.61
C ALA A 51 2.12 3.13 -1.46
N ALA A 52 1.34 2.84 -2.51
CA ALA A 52 -0.12 2.88 -2.46
C ALA A 52 -0.68 1.84 -1.48
N ARG A 53 -0.16 0.61 -1.48
CA ARG A 53 -0.54 -0.43 -0.52
C ARG A 53 -0.20 -0.04 0.92
N ALA A 54 1.00 0.48 1.16
CA ALA A 54 1.41 0.94 2.49
C ALA A 54 0.51 2.07 3.02
N LYS A 55 0.14 3.02 2.15
CA LYS A 55 -0.82 4.08 2.51
C LYS A 55 -2.20 3.52 2.81
N PHE A 56 -2.70 2.63 1.97
CA PHE A 56 -3.99 1.98 2.17
C PHE A 56 -4.05 1.21 3.50
N GLU A 57 -3.02 0.42 3.82
CA GLU A 57 -2.93 -0.31 5.09
C GLU A 57 -2.88 0.64 6.30
N ALA A 58 -2.15 1.76 6.19
CA ALA A 58 -2.10 2.77 7.24
C ALA A 58 -3.47 3.43 7.46
N GLU A 59 -4.13 3.87 6.38
CA GLU A 59 -5.47 4.47 6.42
C GLU A 59 -6.51 3.48 6.98
N LEU A 60 -6.41 2.21 6.60
CA LEU A 60 -7.31 1.16 7.07
C LEU A 60 -7.14 0.91 8.58
N THR A 61 -5.90 0.84 9.04
CA THR A 61 -5.56 0.68 10.46
C THR A 61 -6.01 1.89 11.28
N GLU A 62 -5.79 3.11 10.76
CA GLU A 62 -6.24 4.34 11.39
C GLU A 62 -7.77 4.39 11.50
N ALA A 63 -8.49 4.04 10.44
CA ALA A 63 -9.95 3.99 10.43
C ALA A 63 -10.50 2.99 11.46
N PHE A 64 -9.88 1.81 11.56
CA PHE A 64 -10.27 0.81 12.55
C PHE A 64 -10.04 1.29 13.99
N ASN A 65 -8.87 1.86 14.28
CA ASN A 65 -8.56 2.39 15.61
C ASN A 65 -9.48 3.56 15.98
N THR A 66 -9.80 4.43 15.03
CA THR A 66 -10.74 5.55 15.23
C THR A 66 -12.15 5.06 15.54
N CYS A 67 -12.60 4.01 14.85
CA CYS A 67 -13.90 3.38 15.11
C CYS A 67 -13.96 2.84 16.54
N LYS A 68 -12.94 2.09 16.98
CA LYS A 68 -12.87 1.56 18.35
C LYS A 68 -12.81 2.66 19.40
N ALA A 69 -11.99 3.69 19.19
CA ALA A 69 -11.89 4.83 20.10
C ALA A 69 -13.23 5.58 20.24
N THR A 70 -14.00 5.68 19.15
CA THR A 70 -15.34 6.29 19.17
C THR A 70 -16.33 5.41 19.94
N ALA A 71 -16.26 4.09 19.78
CA ALA A 71 -17.08 3.15 20.55
C ALA A 71 -16.75 3.18 22.05
N ASP A 72 -15.46 3.27 22.42
CA ASP A 72 -15.01 3.43 23.80
C ASP A 72 -15.52 4.76 24.39
N GLN A 73 -15.41 5.85 23.63
CA GLN A 73 -15.92 7.14 24.05
C GLN A 73 -17.45 7.11 24.25
N ALA A 74 -18.19 6.46 23.36
CA ALA A 74 -19.63 6.31 23.48
C ALA A 74 -20.03 5.51 24.73
N LYS A 75 -19.28 4.44 25.05
CA LYS A 75 -19.44 3.68 26.30
C LYS A 75 -19.24 4.59 27.52
N GLU A 76 -18.15 5.35 27.58
CA GLU A 76 -17.85 6.23 28.71
C GLU A 76 -18.91 7.34 28.88
N THR A 77 -19.39 7.91 27.78
CA THR A 77 -20.50 8.87 27.80
C THR A 77 -21.78 8.24 28.34
N PHE A 78 -22.16 7.07 27.83
CA PHE A 78 -23.35 6.34 28.28
C PHE A 78 -23.27 6.00 29.78
N LEU A 79 -22.13 5.49 30.26
CA LEU A 79 -21.89 5.20 31.67
C LEU A 79 -21.98 6.46 32.53
N THR A 80 -21.52 7.60 32.01
CA THR A 80 -21.55 8.89 32.72
C THR A 80 -22.95 9.45 32.86
N GLU A 81 -23.75 9.38 31.80
CA GLU A 81 -25.15 9.85 31.80
C GLU A 81 -26.06 9.00 32.68
N ASN A 82 -25.73 7.73 32.89
CA ASN A 82 -26.55 6.78 33.67
C ASN A 82 -26.08 6.59 35.12
N ARG A 83 -25.16 7.42 35.61
CA ARG A 83 -24.73 7.41 37.02
C ARG A 83 -25.91 7.76 37.93
N LYS A 84 -26.11 6.95 38.97
CA LYS A 84 -27.14 7.17 40.00
C LYS A 84 -26.49 7.60 41.32
N PRO A 85 -27.08 8.55 42.05
CA PRO A 85 -26.56 8.94 43.36
C PRO A 85 -26.68 7.78 44.36
N VAL A 86 -25.67 7.61 45.22
CA VAL A 86 -25.67 6.58 46.25
C VAL A 86 -26.58 7.01 47.41
N ARG A 87 -27.49 6.12 47.82
CA ARG A 87 -28.46 6.40 48.88
C ARG A 87 -27.72 6.72 50.19
N ARG A 88 -28.07 7.84 50.84
CA ARG A 88 -27.50 8.34 52.11
C ARG A 88 -26.05 8.82 52.03
N LYS A 89 -25.49 9.02 50.83
CA LYS A 89 -24.14 9.59 50.65
C LYS A 89 -24.13 10.70 49.59
N PRO A 90 -24.31 11.97 50.01
CA PRO A 90 -24.26 13.11 49.10
C PRO A 90 -22.90 13.18 48.40
N GLY A 91 -22.89 13.34 47.08
CA GLY A 91 -21.67 13.47 46.27
C GLY A 91 -21.06 12.15 45.79
N GLU A 92 -21.51 10.98 46.26
CA GLU A 92 -21.12 9.68 45.71
C GLU A 92 -22.12 9.23 44.63
N PHE A 93 -21.59 8.79 43.48
CA PHE A 93 -22.36 8.23 42.37
C PHE A 93 -21.91 6.81 42.10
N THR A 94 -22.86 5.95 41.76
CA THR A 94 -22.61 4.57 41.34
C THR A 94 -23.29 4.29 40.01
N ILE A 95 -22.78 3.32 39.26
CA ILE A 95 -23.39 2.86 38.01
C ILE A 95 -24.02 1.50 38.31
N PRO A 96 -25.32 1.32 38.02
CA PRO A 96 -25.96 0.00 38.16
C PRO A 96 -25.29 -1.05 37.28
N GLU A 97 -25.18 -2.27 37.77
CA GLU A 97 -24.54 -3.38 37.04
C GLU A 97 -25.25 -3.67 35.71
N GLU A 98 -26.58 -3.50 35.63
CA GLU A 98 -27.33 -3.66 34.39
C GLU A 98 -26.90 -2.66 33.31
N ILE A 99 -26.55 -1.44 33.71
CA ILE A 99 -26.06 -0.39 32.79
C ILE A 99 -24.63 -0.70 32.33
N VAL A 100 -23.79 -1.24 33.22
CA VAL A 100 -22.44 -1.70 32.85
C VAL A 100 -22.51 -2.82 31.83
N ALA A 101 -23.34 -3.84 32.10
CA ALA A 101 -23.55 -4.97 31.19
C ALA A 101 -24.09 -4.51 29.82
N GLN A 102 -25.09 -3.61 29.80
CA GLN A 102 -25.62 -3.05 28.56
C GLN A 102 -24.55 -2.28 27.77
N ALA A 103 -23.70 -1.51 28.45
CA ALA A 103 -22.63 -0.76 27.81
C ALA A 103 -21.55 -1.69 27.24
N GLU A 104 -21.28 -2.82 27.89
CA GLU A 104 -20.35 -3.84 27.40
C GLU A 104 -20.90 -4.60 26.19
N ASP A 105 -22.16 -5.03 26.23
CA ASP A 105 -22.81 -5.69 25.09
C ASP A 105 -22.83 -4.77 23.86
N THR A 106 -23.13 -3.48 24.07
CA THR A 106 -23.10 -2.48 23.00
C THR A 106 -21.69 -2.26 22.46
N LEU A 107 -20.67 -2.25 23.34
CA LEU A 107 -19.28 -2.12 22.92
C LEU A 107 -18.82 -3.33 22.08
N ILE A 108 -19.20 -4.54 22.48
CA ILE A 108 -18.89 -5.77 21.75
C ILE A 108 -19.51 -5.72 20.34
N ALA A 109 -20.78 -5.31 20.23
CA ALA A 109 -21.46 -5.14 18.96
C ALA A 109 -20.76 -4.07 18.09
N ALA A 110 -20.43 -2.91 18.66
CA ALA A 110 -19.74 -1.84 17.94
C ALA A 110 -18.35 -2.28 17.46
N TYR A 111 -17.60 -3.04 18.27
CA TYR A 111 -16.31 -3.59 17.84
C TYR A 111 -16.45 -4.61 16.70
N ALA A 112 -17.50 -5.43 16.72
CA ALA A 112 -17.80 -6.34 15.63
C ALA A 112 -18.13 -5.58 14.33
N GLU A 113 -18.88 -4.48 14.41
CA GLU A 113 -19.13 -3.59 13.26
C GLU A 113 -17.83 -2.93 12.76
N CYS A 114 -16.97 -2.43 13.65
CA CYS A 114 -15.67 -1.89 13.29
C CYS A 114 -14.81 -2.94 12.55
N GLN A 115 -14.80 -4.18 13.04
CA GLN A 115 -14.08 -5.29 12.42
C GLN A 115 -14.66 -5.63 11.04
N GLN A 116 -15.99 -5.72 10.93
CA GLN A 116 -16.63 -6.00 9.65
C GLN A 116 -16.36 -4.90 8.61
N ALA A 117 -16.37 -3.63 9.02
CA ALA A 117 -16.03 -2.50 8.17
C ALA A 117 -14.56 -2.55 7.72
N HIS A 118 -13.65 -2.90 8.64
CA HIS A 118 -12.24 -3.11 8.32
C HIS A 118 -12.07 -4.24 7.30
N ASP A 119 -12.66 -5.41 7.53
CA ASP A 119 -12.52 -6.59 6.67
C ASP A 119 -13.13 -6.35 5.28
N THR A 120 -14.26 -5.63 5.24
CA THR A 120 -14.90 -5.24 3.98
C THR A 120 -14.00 -4.31 3.16
N ARG A 121 -13.40 -3.30 3.81
CA ARG A 121 -12.48 -2.38 3.13
C ARG A 121 -11.20 -3.10 2.71
N TYR A 122 -10.64 -3.94 3.57
CA TYR A 122 -9.48 -4.78 3.24
C TYR A 122 -9.74 -5.60 1.98
N ALA A 123 -10.88 -6.27 1.89
CA ALA A 123 -11.26 -7.06 0.71
C ALA A 123 -11.49 -6.23 -0.56
N GLN A 124 -11.79 -4.93 -0.44
CA GLN A 124 -11.97 -4.02 -1.58
C GLN A 124 -10.66 -3.39 -2.08
N GLY A 125 -9.65 -3.27 -1.21
CA GLY A 125 -8.36 -2.65 -1.53
C GLY A 125 -7.21 -3.62 -1.77
N ASN A 126 -7.43 -4.93 -1.59
CA ASN A 126 -6.49 -6.01 -1.91
C ASN A 126 -6.86 -6.69 -3.23
#